data_AF-A0A919BIB4-F1
#
_entry.id   AF-A0A919BIB4-F1
#
_cell.length_a   1.000
_cell.length_b   1.000
_cell.length_c   1.000
_cell.angle_alpha   90.00
_cell.angle_beta   90.00
_cell.angle_gamma   90.00
#
_symmetry.space_group_name_H-M   'P 1'
#
loop_
_entity.id
_entity.type
_entity.pdbx_description
1 polymer ?
#
loop_
_entity_poly.entity_id
_entity_poly.type
_entity_poly.pdbx_seq_one_letter_code
_entity_poly.pdbx_strand_id
1 'polypeptide(L)'
;MESVKLEFKSRKQKRVVCTVLFMFFWLPALVIQLYSDQTYLLGIRADIVALALQTVGFIFILLSLKYSKCPSCNENAGNGWNVTECNKCGVKFT
;
A
#
# COMPACT_ATOMS: atom_id res chain seq x y z
N MET A 1 25.07 -6.50 -9.32
CA MET A 1 23.70 -6.76 -9.81
C MET A 1 22.88 -7.60 -8.83
N GLU A 2 23.50 -8.50 -8.06
CA GLU A 2 22.82 -9.34 -7.06
C GLU A 2 22.18 -8.55 -5.90
N SER A 3 22.83 -7.47 -5.44
CA SER A 3 22.29 -6.55 -4.42
C SER A 3 20.96 -5.90 -4.83
N VAL A 4 20.82 -5.53 -6.11
CA VAL A 4 19.62 -4.88 -6.66
C VAL A 4 18.44 -5.86 -6.68
N LYS A 5 18.69 -7.14 -6.95
CA LYS A 5 17.66 -8.20 -6.91
C LYS A 5 17.16 -8.47 -5.50
N LEU A 6 18.07 -8.56 -4.53
CA LEU A 6 17.73 -8.76 -3.11
C LEU A 6 16.92 -7.58 -2.55
N GLU A 7 17.33 -6.35 -2.86
CA GLU A 7 16.58 -5.15 -2.48
C GLU A 7 15.19 -5.11 -3.10
N PHE A 8 15.07 -5.44 -4.40
CA PHE A 8 13.78 -5.45 -5.07
C PHE A 8 12.84 -6.52 -4.50
N LYS A 9 13.36 -7.72 -4.17
CA LYS A 9 12.59 -8.78 -3.51
C LYS A 9 12.06 -8.34 -2.15
N SER A 10 12.89 -7.68 -1.34
CA SER A 10 12.47 -7.11 -0.04
C SER A 10 11.42 -6.02 -0.21
N ARG A 11 11.63 -5.09 -1.16
CA ARG A 11 10.66 -4.02 -1.48
C ARG A 11 9.32 -4.59 -1.98
N LYS A 12 9.35 -5.64 -2.80
CA LYS A 12 8.16 -6.35 -3.28
C LYS A 12 7.35 -6.93 -2.12
N GLN A 13 8.00 -7.60 -1.17
CA GLN A 13 7.32 -8.12 0.02
C GLN A 13 6.71 -6.98 0.86
N LYS A 14 7.46 -5.91 1.11
CA LYS A 14 6.97 -4.74 1.86
C LYS A 14 5.77 -4.09 1.16
N ARG A 15 5.79 -3.96 -0.17
CA ARG A 15 4.66 -3.46 -0.96
C ARG A 15 3.41 -4.31 -0.77
N VAL A 16 3.53 -5.64 -0.80
CA VAL A 16 2.41 -6.56 -0.56
C VAL A 16 1.88 -6.38 0.86
N VAL A 17 2.76 -6.40 1.87
CA VAL A 17 2.36 -6.20 3.28
C VAL A 17 1.65 -4.86 3.48
N CYS A 18 2.19 -3.76 2.94
CA CYS A 18 1.54 -2.45 3.00
C CYS A 18 0.18 -2.43 2.30
N THR A 19 0.05 -3.12 1.15
CA THR A 19 -1.23 -3.19 0.42
C THR A 19 -2.27 -4.01 1.19
N VAL A 20 -1.87 -5.09 1.84
CA VAL A 20 -2.75 -5.90 2.69
C VAL A 20 -3.18 -5.10 3.93
N LEU A 21 -2.26 -4.39 4.58
CA LEU A 21 -2.58 -3.51 5.71
C LEU A 21 -3.52 -2.39 5.28
N PHE A 22 -3.28 -1.77 4.12
CA PHE A 22 -4.19 -0.79 3.55
C PHE A 22 -5.60 -1.36 3.42
N MET A 23 -5.76 -2.53 2.77
CA MET A 23 -7.09 -3.15 2.65
C MET A 23 -7.70 -3.46 4.01
N PHE A 24 -6.91 -3.94 4.97
CA PHE A 24 -7.38 -4.27 6.31
C PHE A 24 -7.94 -3.05 7.06
N PHE A 25 -7.35 -1.87 6.89
CA PHE A 25 -7.88 -0.63 7.47
C PHE A 25 -9.00 0.00 6.63
N TRP A 26 -8.90 -0.11 5.31
CA TRP A 26 -9.81 0.58 4.39
C TRP A 26 -11.17 -0.12 4.25
N LEU A 27 -11.19 -1.46 4.23
CA LEU A 27 -12.43 -2.25 4.16
C LEU A 27 -13.39 -1.96 5.32
N PRO A 28 -12.98 -2.07 6.60
CA PRO A 28 -13.86 -1.75 7.71
C PRO A 28 -14.27 -0.27 7.72
N ALA A 29 -13.40 0.65 7.30
CA ALA A 29 -13.77 2.06 7.19
C ALA A 29 -14.89 2.31 6.17
N LEU A 30 -14.83 1.63 5.00
CA LEU A 30 -15.90 1.68 3.99
C LEU A 30 -17.20 1.08 4.53
N VAL A 31 -17.12 -0.09 5.19
CA VAL A 31 -18.30 -0.73 5.80
C VAL A 31 -18.93 0.21 6.81
N ILE A 32 -18.13 0.83 7.69
CA ILE A 32 -18.66 1.79 8.68
C ILE A 32 -19.39 2.93 7.95
N GLN A 33 -18.76 3.58 6.97
CA GLN A 33 -19.37 4.68 6.21
C GLN A 33 -20.67 4.30 5.48
N LEU A 34 -20.77 3.08 4.96
CA LEU A 34 -21.98 2.62 4.26
C LEU A 34 -23.16 2.34 5.19
N TYR A 35 -22.91 1.95 6.45
CA TYR A 35 -23.95 1.54 7.39
C TYR A 35 -24.17 2.53 8.54
N SER A 36 -23.35 3.58 8.65
CA SER A 36 -23.40 4.53 9.75
C SER A 36 -24.04 5.86 9.38
N ASP A 37 -25.35 5.84 9.08
CA ASP A 37 -26.06 7.11 8.90
C ASP A 37 -26.16 7.90 10.22
N GLN A 38 -26.27 7.23 11.39
CA GLN A 38 -26.19 7.87 12.74
C GLN A 38 -25.74 6.94 13.89
N THR A 39 -24.87 5.97 13.61
CA THR A 39 -24.38 5.05 14.65
C THR A 39 -23.19 5.63 15.42
N TYR A 40 -23.20 5.46 16.74
CA TYR A 40 -22.05 5.70 17.60
C TYR A 40 -21.35 4.37 17.86
N LEU A 41 -20.06 4.30 17.54
CA LEU A 41 -19.20 3.16 17.86
C LEU A 41 -18.33 3.53 19.06
N LEU A 42 -18.47 2.80 20.17
CA LEU A 42 -17.72 3.05 21.41
C LEU A 42 -17.87 4.49 21.94
N GLY A 43 -19.06 5.09 21.79
CA GLY A 43 -19.34 6.46 22.23
C GLY A 43 -18.77 7.56 21.32
N ILE A 44 -18.08 7.19 20.24
CA ILE A 44 -17.54 8.10 19.22
C ILE A 44 -18.40 7.98 17.96
N ARG A 45 -18.60 9.10 17.26
CA ARG A 45 -19.34 9.11 16.00
C ARG A 45 -18.60 8.25 14.96
N ALA A 46 -19.32 7.34 14.30
CA ALA A 46 -18.74 6.32 13.44
C ALA A 46 -18.01 6.89 12.20
N ASP A 47 -18.40 8.06 11.72
CA ASP A 47 -17.72 8.85 10.68
C ASP A 47 -16.27 9.20 11.07
N ILE A 48 -16.04 9.64 12.30
CA ILE A 48 -14.71 10.00 12.82
C ILE A 48 -13.84 8.74 12.90
N VAL A 49 -14.41 7.62 13.34
CA VAL A 49 -13.71 6.33 13.40
C VAL A 49 -13.33 5.89 11.99
N ALA A 50 -14.26 5.94 11.03
CA ALA A 50 -13.97 5.61 9.64
C ALA A 50 -12.90 6.53 9.02
N LEU A 51 -12.93 7.83 9.32
CA LEU A 51 -11.93 8.79 8.85
C LEU A 51 -10.54 8.48 9.42
N ALA A 52 -10.46 8.09 10.70
CA ALA A 52 -9.21 7.68 11.33
C ALA A 52 -8.63 6.42 10.66
N LEU A 53 -9.46 5.41 10.41
CA LEU A 53 -9.04 4.20 9.70
C LEU A 53 -8.59 4.50 8.26
N GLN A 54 -9.31 5.36 7.53
CA GLN A 54 -8.91 5.81 6.20
C GLN A 54 -7.57 6.54 6.24
N THR A 55 -7.36 7.43 7.21
CA THR A 55 -6.09 8.15 7.36
C THR A 55 -4.92 7.20 7.57
N VAL A 56 -5.09 6.20 8.45
CA VAL A 56 -4.07 5.17 8.69
C VAL A 56 -3.83 4.32 7.44
N GLY A 57 -4.90 3.89 6.75
CA GLY A 57 -4.80 3.21 5.46
C GLY A 57 -4.00 4.05 4.45
N PHE A 58 -4.27 5.35 4.36
CA PHE A 58 -3.61 6.24 3.41
C PHE A 58 -2.08 6.28 3.60
N ILE A 59 -1.59 6.16 4.83
CA ILE A 59 -0.15 6.06 5.09
C ILE A 59 0.44 4.78 4.47
N PHE A 60 -0.27 3.66 4.59
CA PHE A 60 0.17 2.38 4.02
C PHE A 60 0.17 2.37 2.49
N ILE A 61 -0.78 3.03 1.82
CA ILE A 61 -0.75 3.13 0.35
C ILE A 61 0.43 4.01 -0.12
N LEU A 62 0.74 5.11 0.57
CA LEU A 62 1.92 5.93 0.26
C LEU A 62 3.23 5.15 0.43
N LEU A 63 3.33 4.33 1.48
CA LEU A 63 4.45 3.42 1.67
C LEU A 63 4.53 2.37 0.55
N SER A 64 3.39 1.79 0.15
CA SER A 64 3.30 0.84 -0.96
C SER A 64 3.81 1.45 -2.28
N LEU A 65 3.45 2.71 -2.56
CA LEU A 65 3.96 3.46 -3.71
C LEU A 65 5.48 3.73 -3.61
N LYS A 66 6.00 4.03 -2.41
CA LYS A 66 7.44 4.17 -2.21
C LYS A 66 8.18 2.86 -2.50
N TYR A 67 7.60 1.73 -2.14
CA TYR A 67 8.16 0.40 -2.40
C TYR A 67 7.95 -0.09 -3.84
N SER A 68 7.09 0.53 -4.65
CA SER A 68 6.98 0.23 -6.09
C SER A 68 8.09 0.85 -6.93
N LYS A 69 8.87 1.78 -6.35
CA LYS A 69 10.01 2.40 -7.02
C LYS A 69 11.18 1.43 -7.18
N CYS A 70 11.80 1.47 -8.36
CA CYS A 70 13.01 0.72 -8.67
C CYS A 70 14.16 1.19 -7.77
N PRO A 71 14.91 0.30 -7.10
CA PRO A 71 16.06 0.67 -6.29
C PRO A 71 17.21 1.29 -7.10
N SER A 72 17.30 1.02 -8.41
CA SER A 72 18.40 1.50 -9.25
C SER A 72 18.16 2.89 -9.84
N CYS A 73 16.95 3.20 -10.29
CA CYS A 73 16.64 4.50 -10.91
C CYS A 73 15.65 5.35 -10.11
N ASN A 74 15.11 4.83 -9.00
CA ASN A 74 14.11 5.46 -8.14
C ASN A 74 12.78 5.85 -8.86
N GLU A 75 12.65 5.46 -10.13
CA GLU A 75 11.43 5.58 -10.92
C GLU A 75 10.49 4.42 -10.65
N ASN A 76 9.22 4.55 -11.05
CA ASN A 76 8.26 3.47 -10.87
C ASN A 76 8.70 2.22 -11.66
N ALA A 77 8.88 1.10 -10.96
CA ALA A 77 9.47 -0.10 -11.57
C ALA A 77 8.55 -0.71 -12.63
N GLY A 78 7.24 -0.56 -12.48
CA GLY A 78 6.22 -1.06 -13.39
C GLY A 78 4.87 -1.20 -12.68
N ASN A 79 3.83 -1.49 -13.45
CA ASN A 79 2.48 -1.72 -12.93
C ASN A 79 2.26 -3.21 -12.68
N GLY A 80 1.54 -3.55 -11.61
CA GLY A 80 1.24 -4.94 -11.23
C GLY A 80 2.14 -5.52 -10.14
N TRP A 81 1.87 -6.79 -9.78
CA TRP A 81 2.53 -7.50 -8.67
C TRP A 81 3.72 -8.34 -9.15
N ASN A 82 3.79 -8.65 -10.44
CA ASN A 82 4.86 -9.47 -11.02
C ASN A 82 5.76 -8.66 -11.97
N VAL A 83 6.48 -7.69 -11.40
CA VAL A 83 7.46 -6.89 -12.16
C VAL A 83 8.78 -7.66 -12.20
N THR A 84 9.18 -8.12 -13.38
CA THR A 84 10.43 -8.87 -13.63
C THR A 84 11.55 -7.97 -14.14
N GLU A 85 11.22 -6.81 -14.70
CA GLU A 85 12.17 -5.80 -15.16
C GLU A 85 11.62 -4.39 -14.95
N CYS A 86 12.51 -3.40 -14.84
CA CYS A 86 12.10 -2.01 -14.71
C CYS A 86 11.78 -1.40 -16.08
N ASN A 87 10.56 -0.89 -16.26
CA ASN A 87 10.13 -0.21 -17.50
C ASN A 87 10.93 1.06 -17.84
N LYS A 88 11.68 1.63 -16.89
CA LYS A 88 12.40 2.90 -17.04
C LYS A 88 13.90 2.72 -17.26
N CYS A 89 14.55 1.85 -16.48
CA CYS A 89 16.00 1.62 -16.60
C CYS A 89 16.37 0.27 -17.22
N GLY A 90 15.40 -0.60 -17.53
CA GLY A 90 15.66 -1.92 -18.14
C GLY A 90 16.35 -2.93 -17.22
N VAL A 91 16.56 -2.58 -15.94
CA VAL A 91 17.18 -3.50 -14.98
C VAL A 91 16.26 -4.68 -14.71
N LYS A 92 16.78 -5.89 -14.91
CA LYS A 92 16.08 -7.15 -14.61
C LYS A 92 16.18 -7.49 -13.12
N PHE A 93 15.04 -7.75 -12.51
CA PHE A 93 14.90 -8.18 -11.12
C PHE A 93 14.90 -9.70 -10.97
N THR A 94 14.71 -10.42 -12.08
CA THR A 94 14.84 -11.89 -12.20
C THR A 94 16.26 -12.28 -12.55
#